data_AF-A0A0F9JRQ2-F1
#
_entry.id   AF-A0A0F9JRQ2-F1
#
_cell.length_a   1.000
_cell.length_b   1.000
_cell.length_c   1.000
_cell.angle_alpha   90.00
_cell.angle_beta   90.00
_cell.angle_gamma   90.00
#
_symmetry.space_group_name_H-M   'P 1'
#
loop_
_entity.id
_entity.type
_entity.pdbx_description
1 polymer ?
#
loop_
_entity_poly.entity_id
_entity_poly.type
_entity_poly.pdbx_seq_one_letter_code
_entity_poly.pdbx_strand_id
1 'polypeptide(L)'
;MVDVGKEGLKALGKAKKMGSRLVFEYFLEEHRPQLIKEFQEVLNGITPEKMVEMVAAREFPHFAQKSLRDLHGYEDYIEHITAKRLFEALAEARLDLAQAIWDVGDDGVRYMREFRRHYLDRIINAGDHEAEQSSPESAGDVVVLECDICNKSWPAQRNELPEVIECPFCHESAPG
;
A
#
# COMPACT_ATOMS: atom_id res chain seq x y z
N MET A 1 11.77 -41.76 -7.29
CA MET A 1 12.32 -40.41 -7.08
C MET A 1 12.36 -39.74 -8.43
N VAL A 2 11.46 -38.79 -8.69
CA VAL A 2 11.42 -38.05 -9.96
C VAL A 2 12.42 -36.91 -9.84
N ASP A 3 13.43 -36.93 -10.70
CA ASP A 3 14.48 -35.92 -10.79
C ASP A 3 13.85 -34.62 -11.34
N VAL A 4 13.51 -33.70 -10.43
CA VAL A 4 13.00 -32.38 -10.79
C VAL A 4 14.20 -31.55 -11.24
N GLY A 5 14.61 -31.76 -12.50
CA GLY A 5 15.70 -31.02 -13.13
C GLY A 5 15.50 -29.51 -13.03
N LYS A 6 16.59 -28.74 -13.19
CA LYS A 6 16.66 -27.27 -13.05
C LYS A 6 15.55 -26.48 -13.77
N GLU A 7 14.87 -27.06 -14.74
CA GLU A 7 13.70 -26.46 -15.42
C GLU A 7 12.41 -26.50 -14.59
N GLY A 8 12.19 -27.54 -13.77
CA GLY A 8 11.06 -27.64 -12.84
C GLY A 8 11.12 -26.60 -11.72
N LEU A 9 12.32 -26.29 -11.22
CA LEU A 9 12.56 -25.20 -10.27
C LEU A 9 12.28 -23.81 -10.89
N LYS A 10 12.58 -23.60 -12.17
CA LYS A 10 12.21 -22.36 -12.90
C LYS A 10 10.70 -22.26 -13.12
N ALA A 11 10.02 -23.37 -13.41
CA ALA A 11 8.57 -23.41 -13.57
C ALA A 11 7.83 -23.17 -12.23
N LEU A 12 8.30 -23.78 -11.13
CA LEU A 12 7.79 -23.55 -9.77
C LEU A 12 8.05 -22.11 -9.30
N GLY A 13 9.23 -21.55 -9.59
CA GLY A 13 9.53 -20.14 -9.32
C GLY A 13 8.65 -19.17 -10.12
N LYS A 14 8.29 -19.51 -11.37
CA LYS A 14 7.33 -18.75 -12.18
C LYS A 14 5.90 -18.88 -11.68
N ALA A 15 5.46 -20.05 -11.25
CA ALA A 15 4.13 -20.27 -10.67
C ALA A 15 3.96 -19.53 -9.34
N LYS A 16 4.97 -19.55 -8.47
CA LYS A 16 4.98 -18.79 -7.20
C LYS A 16 5.00 -17.27 -7.45
N LYS A 17 5.73 -16.79 -8.47
CA LYS A 17 5.71 -15.39 -8.92
C LYS A 17 4.41 -14.96 -9.60
N MET A 18 3.72 -15.89 -10.28
CA MET A 18 2.41 -15.61 -10.87
C MET A 18 1.34 -15.50 -9.80
N GLY A 19 1.37 -16.36 -8.77
CA GLY A 19 0.50 -16.24 -7.60
C GLY A 19 0.72 -14.92 -6.86
N SER A 20 1.96 -14.54 -6.59
CA SER A 20 2.26 -13.27 -5.91
C SER A 20 1.87 -12.03 -6.73
N ARG A 21 1.99 -12.09 -8.07
CA ARG A 21 1.56 -10.99 -8.95
C ARG A 21 0.05 -10.85 -8.98
N LEU A 22 -0.71 -11.95 -9.05
CA LEU A 22 -2.16 -11.90 -9.03
C LEU A 22 -2.70 -11.38 -7.68
N VAL A 23 -2.09 -11.80 -6.57
CA VAL A 23 -2.43 -11.30 -5.22
C VAL A 23 -2.12 -9.80 -5.11
N PHE A 24 -0.98 -9.34 -5.64
CA PHE A 24 -0.65 -7.92 -5.66
C PHE A 24 -1.61 -7.09 -6.51
N GLU A 25 -1.95 -7.54 -7.72
CA GLU A 25 -2.92 -6.81 -8.57
C GLU A 25 -4.31 -6.78 -7.92
N TYR A 26 -4.73 -7.86 -7.24
CA TYR A 26 -5.97 -7.88 -6.47
C TYR A 26 -5.93 -6.87 -5.31
N PHE A 27 -4.86 -6.87 -4.52
CA PHE A 27 -4.63 -5.88 -3.46
C PHE A 27 -4.72 -4.45 -3.98
N LEU A 28 -4.06 -4.15 -5.12
CA LEU A 28 -4.12 -2.82 -5.71
C LEU A 28 -5.54 -2.42 -6.11
N GLU A 29 -6.31 -3.33 -6.70
CA GLU A 29 -7.69 -3.06 -7.11
C GLU A 29 -8.61 -2.89 -5.89
N GLU A 30 -8.43 -3.69 -4.84
CA GLU A 30 -9.21 -3.60 -3.60
C GLU A 30 -8.97 -2.28 -2.86
N HIS A 31 -7.72 -1.83 -2.77
CA HIS A 31 -7.35 -0.58 -2.09
C HIS A 31 -7.35 0.64 -3.00
N ARG A 32 -7.63 0.48 -4.30
CA ARG A 32 -7.70 1.57 -5.27
C ARG A 32 -8.68 2.68 -4.88
N PRO A 33 -9.91 2.37 -4.42
CA PRO A 33 -10.88 3.41 -4.05
C PRO A 33 -10.38 4.27 -2.88
N GLN A 34 -9.66 3.67 -1.93
CA GLN A 34 -9.06 4.39 -0.81
C GLN A 34 -7.98 5.36 -1.29
N LEU A 35 -7.08 4.89 -2.16
CA LEU A 35 -6.04 5.74 -2.78
C LEU A 35 -6.64 6.92 -3.56
N ILE A 36 -7.71 6.67 -4.32
CA ILE A 36 -8.43 7.72 -5.07
C ILE A 36 -9.03 8.75 -4.12
N LYS A 37 -9.74 8.30 -3.08
CA LYS A 37 -10.37 9.19 -2.10
C LYS A 37 -9.32 10.06 -1.39
N GLU A 38 -8.19 9.47 -1.03
CA GLU A 38 -7.09 10.19 -0.42
C GLU A 38 -6.52 11.27 -1.35
N PHE A 39 -6.30 10.96 -2.63
CA PHE A 39 -5.91 11.98 -3.60
C PHE A 39 -6.95 13.10 -3.73
N GLN A 40 -8.24 12.78 -3.70
CA GLN A 40 -9.29 13.81 -3.73
C GLN A 40 -9.22 14.74 -2.51
N GLU A 41 -9.00 14.19 -1.32
CA GLU A 41 -8.90 14.96 -0.08
C GLU A 41 -7.63 15.82 -0.05
N VAL A 42 -6.48 15.25 -0.38
CA VAL A 42 -5.17 15.89 -0.30
C VAL A 42 -4.98 16.96 -1.38
N LEU A 43 -5.55 16.73 -2.57
CA LEU A 43 -5.47 17.67 -3.68
C LEU A 43 -6.64 18.65 -3.71
N ASN A 44 -7.50 18.62 -2.69
CA ASN A 44 -8.60 19.55 -2.59
C ASN A 44 -8.07 20.99 -2.50
N GLY A 45 -8.63 21.88 -3.32
CA GLY A 45 -8.19 23.27 -3.41
C GLY A 45 -6.92 23.53 -4.24
N ILE A 46 -6.26 22.49 -4.76
CA ILE A 46 -5.16 22.65 -5.72
C ILE A 46 -5.74 22.86 -7.13
N THR A 47 -5.31 23.93 -7.80
CA THR A 47 -5.64 24.21 -9.21
C THR A 47 -4.58 23.63 -10.15
N PRO A 48 -4.89 23.43 -11.45
CA PRO A 48 -3.92 23.00 -12.44
C PRO A 48 -2.65 23.86 -12.49
N GLU A 49 -2.79 25.19 -12.41
CA GLU A 49 -1.68 26.13 -12.42
C GLU A 49 -0.78 25.92 -11.20
N LYS A 50 -1.40 25.75 -10.02
CA LYS A 50 -0.65 25.46 -8.79
C LYS A 50 0.06 24.11 -8.87
N MET A 51 -0.55 23.12 -9.51
CA MET A 51 0.10 21.83 -9.73
C MET A 51 1.35 21.97 -10.61
N VAL A 52 1.29 22.77 -11.69
CA VAL A 52 2.46 23.05 -12.53
C VAL A 52 3.57 23.75 -11.73
N GLU A 53 3.22 24.72 -10.87
CA GLU A 53 4.19 25.34 -9.97
C GLU A 53 4.83 24.32 -9.02
N MET A 54 4.04 23.43 -8.43
CA MET A 54 4.53 22.37 -7.54
C MET A 54 5.46 21.40 -8.27
N VAL A 55 5.15 21.04 -9.52
CA VAL A 55 6.04 20.23 -10.38
C VAL A 55 7.38 20.92 -10.59
N ALA A 56 7.37 22.22 -10.91
CA ALA A 56 8.58 23.01 -11.10
C ALA A 56 9.41 23.16 -9.81
N ALA A 57 8.73 23.35 -8.67
CA ALA A 57 9.36 23.49 -7.35
C ALA A 57 9.74 22.16 -6.69
N ARG A 58 9.29 21.02 -7.24
CA ARG A 58 9.38 19.68 -6.65
C ARG A 58 8.75 19.60 -5.26
N GLU A 59 7.62 20.29 -5.10
CA GLU A 59 6.83 20.29 -3.88
C GLU A 59 5.77 19.19 -3.95
N PHE A 60 5.68 18.37 -2.91
CA PHE A 60 4.68 17.29 -2.86
C PHE A 60 3.51 17.68 -1.95
N PRO A 61 2.27 17.30 -2.32
CA PRO A 61 1.13 17.54 -1.46
C PRO A 61 1.23 16.68 -0.18
N HIS A 62 0.69 17.21 0.91
CA HIS A 62 0.83 16.59 2.24
C HIS A 62 -0.29 15.58 2.50
N PHE A 63 0.08 14.32 2.70
CA PHE A 63 -0.86 13.26 3.08
C PHE A 63 -1.05 13.24 4.60
N ALA A 64 -2.30 13.20 5.06
CA ALA A 64 -2.58 13.02 6.47
C ALA A 64 -2.24 11.57 6.88
N GLN A 65 -1.51 11.35 7.98
CA GLN A 65 -1.10 9.99 8.38
C GLN A 65 -2.28 9.01 8.57
N LYS A 66 -3.48 9.54 8.86
CA LYS A 66 -4.68 8.73 9.14
C LYS A 66 -5.20 7.96 7.91
N SER A 67 -4.94 8.42 6.69
CA SER A 67 -5.40 7.74 5.46
C SER A 67 -4.59 6.50 5.10
N LEU A 68 -3.40 6.35 5.69
CA LEU A 68 -2.42 5.29 5.36
C LEU A 68 -2.34 4.19 6.42
N ARG A 69 -3.08 4.32 7.53
CA ARG A 69 -3.05 3.36 8.65
C ARG A 69 -3.56 1.97 8.26
N ASP A 70 -4.52 1.90 7.33
CA ASP A 70 -5.07 0.63 6.83
C ASP A 70 -4.12 -0.11 5.87
N LEU A 71 -3.05 0.57 5.44
CA LEU A 71 -2.00 0.04 4.58
C LEU A 71 -0.78 -0.46 5.38
N HIS A 72 -0.79 -0.26 6.71
CA HIS A 72 0.26 -0.73 7.61
C HIS A 72 0.23 -2.28 7.69
N GLY A 73 1.37 -2.94 7.54
CA GLY A 73 1.49 -4.40 7.42
C GLY A 73 1.45 -4.94 5.98
N TYR A 74 1.30 -4.07 4.97
CA TYR A 74 1.35 -4.43 3.55
C TYR A 74 2.56 -3.80 2.83
N GLU A 75 3.64 -3.49 3.56
CA GLU A 75 4.80 -2.74 3.07
C GLU A 75 5.40 -3.36 1.80
N ASP A 76 5.55 -4.70 1.79
CA ASP A 76 6.07 -5.45 0.65
C ASP A 76 5.22 -5.27 -0.63
N TYR A 77 3.91 -5.11 -0.49
CA TYR A 77 3.00 -4.85 -1.62
C TYR A 77 3.06 -3.38 -2.02
N ILE A 78 3.10 -2.48 -1.05
CA ILE A 78 3.12 -1.03 -1.27
C ILE A 78 4.40 -0.61 -2.00
N GLU A 79 5.55 -1.20 -1.67
CA GLU A 79 6.80 -1.01 -2.41
C GLU A 79 6.69 -1.37 -3.90
N HIS A 80 5.77 -2.24 -4.28
CA HIS A 80 5.55 -2.63 -5.68
C HIS A 80 4.63 -1.68 -6.45
N ILE A 81 3.96 -0.72 -5.78
CA ILE A 81 3.19 0.32 -6.45
C ILE A 81 4.12 1.11 -7.38
N THR A 82 3.78 1.19 -8.66
CA THR A 82 4.59 1.93 -9.64
C THR A 82 4.11 3.38 -9.77
N ALA A 83 4.98 4.27 -10.27
CA ALA A 83 4.59 5.65 -10.57
C ALA A 83 3.43 5.72 -11.57
N LYS A 84 3.33 4.73 -12.49
CA LYS A 84 2.19 4.60 -13.42
C LYS A 84 0.88 4.34 -12.67
N ARG A 85 0.87 3.40 -11.70
CA ARG A 85 -0.33 3.09 -10.92
C ARG A 85 -0.78 4.27 -10.05
N LEU A 86 0.16 4.99 -9.45
CA LEU A 86 -0.15 6.23 -8.74
C LEU A 86 -0.73 7.29 -9.68
N PHE A 87 -0.17 7.44 -10.88
CA PHE A 87 -0.68 8.38 -11.88
C PHE A 87 -2.08 7.99 -12.38
N GLU A 88 -2.36 6.70 -12.56
CA GLU A 88 -3.70 6.21 -12.91
C GLU A 88 -4.73 6.55 -11.81
N ALA A 89 -4.40 6.30 -10.54
CA ALA A 89 -5.28 6.66 -9.43
C ALA A 89 -5.44 8.18 -9.28
N LEU A 90 -4.38 8.96 -9.53
CA LEU A 90 -4.45 10.42 -9.59
C LEU A 90 -5.38 10.90 -10.69
N ALA A 91 -5.27 10.35 -11.91
CA ALA A 91 -6.11 10.72 -13.04
C ALA A 91 -7.60 10.42 -12.80
N GLU A 92 -7.89 9.37 -12.03
CA GLU A 92 -9.26 9.06 -11.62
C GLU A 92 -9.77 9.97 -10.50
N ALA A 93 -8.89 10.34 -9.56
CA ALA A 93 -9.23 11.28 -8.50
C ALA A 93 -9.46 12.70 -9.04
N ARG A 94 -8.53 13.18 -9.87
CA ARG A 94 -8.42 14.57 -10.36
C ARG A 94 -7.75 14.59 -11.74
N LEU A 95 -8.54 14.31 -12.77
CA LEU A 95 -8.07 14.29 -14.17
C LEU A 95 -7.42 15.61 -14.61
N ASP A 96 -7.97 16.73 -14.16
CA ASP A 96 -7.45 18.08 -14.44
C ASP A 96 -6.01 18.26 -13.95
N LEU A 97 -5.70 17.76 -12.75
CA LEU A 97 -4.35 17.83 -12.18
C LEU A 97 -3.40 16.81 -12.83
N ALA A 98 -3.89 15.61 -13.14
CA ALA A 98 -3.09 14.62 -13.86
C ALA A 98 -2.69 15.13 -15.25
N GLN A 99 -3.61 15.79 -15.96
CA GLN A 99 -3.32 16.44 -17.24
C GLN A 99 -2.30 17.57 -17.08
N ALA A 100 -2.43 18.40 -16.03
CA ALA A 100 -1.47 19.46 -15.74
C ALA A 100 -0.05 18.92 -15.53
N ILE A 101 0.11 17.80 -14.81
CA ILE A 101 1.41 17.13 -14.65
C ILE A 101 1.92 16.59 -16.00
N TRP A 102 1.03 15.96 -16.78
CA TRP A 102 1.39 15.38 -18.08
C TRP A 102 1.88 16.43 -19.09
N ASP A 103 1.25 17.59 -19.11
CA ASP A 103 1.55 18.67 -20.04
C ASP A 103 2.93 19.31 -19.82
N VAL A 104 3.52 19.15 -18.63
CA VAL A 104 4.92 19.56 -18.35
C VAL A 104 5.94 18.60 -18.97
N GLY A 105 5.51 17.46 -19.50
CA GLY A 105 6.38 16.48 -20.19
C GLY A 105 7.34 15.77 -19.24
N ASP A 106 8.64 15.78 -19.56
CA ASP A 106 9.67 15.02 -18.83
C ASP A 106 9.77 15.39 -17.34
N ASP A 107 9.53 16.67 -17.01
CA ASP A 107 9.52 17.14 -15.63
C ASP A 107 8.34 16.56 -14.84
N GLY A 108 7.17 16.41 -15.47
CA GLY A 108 6.02 15.73 -14.88
C GLY A 108 6.28 14.24 -14.64
N VAL A 109 6.94 13.56 -15.59
CA VAL A 109 7.35 12.16 -15.42
C VAL A 109 8.34 12.01 -14.26
N ARG A 110 9.31 12.92 -14.14
CA ARG A 110 10.26 12.93 -13.02
C ARG A 110 9.55 13.20 -11.69
N TYR A 111 8.66 14.19 -11.67
CA TYR A 111 7.84 14.52 -10.50
C TYR A 111 7.07 13.30 -10.00
N MET A 112 6.40 12.54 -10.88
CA MET A 112 5.68 11.33 -10.47
C MET A 112 6.58 10.21 -9.90
N ARG A 113 7.83 10.11 -10.36
CA ARG A 113 8.80 9.15 -9.79
C ARG A 113 9.26 9.56 -8.40
N GLU A 114 9.48 10.85 -8.18
CA GLU A 114 9.89 11.40 -6.89
C GLU A 114 8.72 11.37 -5.90
N PHE A 115 7.54 11.77 -6.36
CA PHE A 115 6.27 11.68 -5.63
C PHE A 115 5.97 10.27 -5.15
N ARG A 116 6.19 9.25 -5.99
CA ARG A 116 6.08 7.85 -5.56
C ARG A 116 6.94 7.57 -4.33
N ARG A 117 8.22 7.97 -4.34
CA ARG A 117 9.11 7.72 -3.19
C ARG A 117 8.61 8.46 -1.96
N HIS A 118 8.23 9.73 -2.11
CA HIS A 118 7.66 10.52 -1.03
C HIS A 118 6.42 9.87 -0.41
N TYR A 119 5.51 9.38 -1.27
CA TYR A 119 4.30 8.69 -0.86
C TYR A 119 4.60 7.38 -0.12
N LEU A 120 5.52 6.56 -0.63
CA LEU A 120 5.93 5.30 0.02
C LEU A 120 6.64 5.54 1.35
N ASP A 121 7.54 6.51 1.42
CA ASP A 121 8.25 6.87 2.66
C ASP A 121 7.26 7.30 3.74
N ARG A 122 6.17 8.00 3.37
CA ARG A 122 5.11 8.39 4.30
C ARG A 122 4.30 7.21 4.81
N ILE A 123 4.08 6.18 3.99
CA ILE A 123 3.36 4.97 4.40
C ILE A 123 4.23 4.11 5.30
N ILE A 124 5.45 3.80 4.85
CA ILE A 124 6.37 2.90 5.54
C ILE A 124 6.81 3.50 6.88
N ASN A 125 7.08 4.80 6.94
CA ASN A 125 7.52 5.48 8.17
C ASN A 125 6.35 6.10 8.97
N ALA A 126 5.10 5.81 8.64
CA ALA A 126 3.95 6.28 9.42
C ALA A 126 4.00 5.78 10.87
N GLY A 127 4.60 4.60 11.11
CA GLY A 127 4.79 4.01 12.44
C GLY A 127 5.89 4.67 13.30
N ASP A 128 6.91 5.27 12.69
CA ASP A 128 8.05 5.86 13.44
C ASP A 128 7.77 7.31 13.90
N HIS A 129 6.86 8.02 13.23
CA HIS A 129 6.52 9.39 13.60
C HIS A 129 5.51 9.51 14.77
N GLU A 130 4.91 8.41 15.23
CA GLU A 130 4.10 8.39 16.46
C GLU A 130 4.95 8.49 17.74
N ALA A 131 6.26 8.23 17.68
CA ALA A 131 7.13 8.28 18.86
C ALA A 131 7.45 9.71 19.34
N GLU A 132 7.22 10.75 18.52
CA GLU A 132 7.63 12.12 18.86
C GLU A 132 6.49 13.09 19.20
N GLN A 133 5.20 12.74 19.01
CA GLN A 133 4.11 13.73 19.23
C GLN A 133 2.86 13.29 19.98
N SER A 134 2.78 12.08 20.54
CA SER A 134 1.65 11.75 21.42
C SER A 134 2.05 10.84 22.57
N SER A 135 1.92 11.39 23.78
CA SER A 135 1.86 10.63 25.03
C SER A 135 0.91 9.42 24.88
N PRO A 136 1.30 8.22 25.35
CA PRO A 136 0.63 6.99 24.98
C PRO A 136 -0.60 6.76 25.84
N GLU A 137 -1.78 6.69 25.22
CA GLU A 137 -2.90 5.96 25.80
C GLU A 137 -3.42 4.96 24.76
N SER A 138 -3.08 3.69 25.02
CA SER A 138 -3.64 2.46 24.46
C SER A 138 -3.40 2.15 22.97
N ALA A 139 -2.13 1.92 22.60
CA ALA A 139 -1.86 0.94 21.55
C ALA A 139 -2.17 -0.45 22.14
N GLY A 140 -3.29 -1.05 21.72
CA GLY A 140 -3.60 -2.43 22.09
C GLY A 140 -2.52 -3.37 21.56
N ASP A 141 -2.03 -4.28 22.40
CA ASP A 141 -1.02 -5.28 22.03
C ASP A 141 -1.51 -6.08 20.81
N VAL A 142 -0.92 -5.84 19.64
CA VAL A 142 -1.15 -6.66 18.45
C VAL A 142 -0.32 -7.94 18.59
N VAL A 143 -0.97 -9.09 18.47
CA VAL A 143 -0.32 -10.41 18.47
C VAL A 143 -0.38 -11.01 17.08
N VAL A 144 0.67 -11.74 16.71
CA VAL A 144 0.68 -12.55 15.48
C VAL A 144 0.14 -13.93 15.83
N LEU A 145 -0.96 -14.31 15.19
CA LEU A 145 -1.54 -15.64 15.28
C LEU A 145 -1.04 -16.47 14.11
N GLU A 146 -0.91 -17.77 14.30
CA GLU A 146 -0.53 -18.72 13.27
C GLU A 146 -1.56 -19.85 13.21
N CYS A 147 -2.01 -20.22 12.01
CA CYS A 147 -2.91 -21.35 11.82
C CYS A 147 -2.11 -22.64 11.66
N ASP A 148 -2.32 -23.59 12.57
CA ASP A 148 -1.65 -24.91 12.57
C ASP A 148 -2.00 -25.79 11.36
N ILE A 149 -3.05 -25.46 10.61
CA ILE A 149 -3.53 -26.25 9.46
C ILE A 149 -2.88 -25.80 8.16
N CYS A 150 -2.84 -24.48 7.94
CA CYS A 150 -2.31 -23.91 6.70
C CYS A 150 -0.95 -23.20 6.86
N ASN A 151 -0.42 -23.15 8.09
CA ASN A 151 0.82 -22.47 8.49
C ASN A 151 0.90 -21.02 8.00
N LYS A 152 -0.25 -20.35 7.98
CA LYS A 152 -0.33 -18.93 7.65
C LYS A 152 -0.54 -18.14 8.93
N SER A 153 0.16 -17.03 9.01
CA SER A 153 0.07 -16.11 10.13
C SER A 153 -0.71 -14.85 9.76
N TRP A 154 -1.47 -14.30 10.70
CA TRP A 154 -2.15 -13.01 10.56
C TRP A 154 -2.12 -12.24 11.89
N PRO A 155 -2.04 -10.90 11.85
CA PRO A 155 -2.09 -10.08 13.04
C PRO A 155 -3.53 -9.98 13.57
N ALA A 156 -3.68 -9.93 14.89
CA ALA A 156 -4.95 -9.67 15.54
C ALA A 156 -4.74 -8.86 16.83
N GLN A 157 -5.73 -8.05 17.20
CA GLN A 157 -5.65 -7.26 18.43
C GLN A 157 -5.94 -8.17 19.64
N ARG A 158 -5.00 -8.28 20.59
CA ARG A 158 -5.15 -9.13 21.78
C ARG A 158 -6.41 -8.81 22.58
N ASN A 159 -6.85 -7.56 22.58
CA ASN A 159 -8.01 -7.10 23.33
C ASN A 159 -9.36 -7.40 22.64
N GLU A 160 -9.33 -7.86 21.39
CA GLU A 160 -10.52 -8.16 20.56
C GLU A 160 -10.55 -9.61 20.08
N LEU A 161 -9.68 -10.49 20.64
CA LEU A 161 -9.68 -11.90 20.26
C LEU A 161 -10.94 -12.60 20.77
N PRO A 162 -11.80 -13.14 19.88
CA PRO A 162 -12.88 -14.02 20.30
C PRO A 162 -12.33 -15.31 20.91
N GLU A 163 -13.11 -15.98 21.77
CA GLU A 163 -12.72 -17.27 22.38
C GLU A 163 -12.40 -18.36 21.33
N VAL A 164 -12.93 -18.20 20.11
CA VAL A 164 -12.67 -19.07 18.96
C VAL A 164 -12.19 -18.21 17.80
N ILE A 165 -10.97 -18.47 17.33
CA ILE A 165 -10.35 -17.72 16.25
C ILE A 165 -10.47 -18.53 14.97
N GLU A 166 -11.23 -18.02 14.01
CA GLU A 166 -11.28 -18.61 12.67
C GLU A 166 -10.12 -18.13 11.81
N CYS A 167 -9.41 -19.09 11.20
CA CYS A 167 -8.36 -18.77 10.25
C CYS A 167 -8.98 -18.12 9.00
N PRO A 168 -8.59 -16.89 8.63
CA PRO A 168 -9.15 -16.20 7.46
C PRO A 168 -8.74 -16.85 6.13
N PHE A 169 -7.82 -17.81 6.15
CA PHE A 169 -7.27 -18.44 4.95
C PHE A 169 -7.83 -19.82 4.64
N CYS A 170 -8.22 -20.58 5.67
CA CYS A 170 -8.78 -21.92 5.49
C CYS A 170 -10.13 -22.11 6.18
N HIS A 171 -10.64 -21.09 6.89
CA HIS A 171 -11.91 -21.09 7.61
C HIS A 171 -12.05 -22.17 8.69
N GLU A 172 -10.92 -22.73 9.12
CA GLU A 172 -10.86 -23.70 10.22
C GLU A 172 -10.61 -22.95 11.54
N SER A 173 -11.28 -23.38 12.59
CA SER A 173 -11.24 -22.75 13.91
C SER A 173 -10.07 -23.27 14.75
N ALA A 174 -9.34 -22.37 15.39
CA ALA A 174 -8.35 -22.68 16.43
C ALA A 174 -8.83 -22.13 17.79
N PRO A 175 -8.53 -22.80 18.92
CA PRO A 175 -8.75 -22.21 20.24
C PRO A 175 -7.85 -20.98 20.40
N GLY A 176 -8.44 -19.86 20.86
CA GLY A 176 -7.76 -18.58 21.07
C GLY A 176 -6.85 -18.52 22.29
#